data_AF-A0A7C6HUC3-F1
#
_entry.id   AF-A0A7C6HUC3-F1
#
_cell.length_a   1.000
_cell.length_b   1.000
_cell.length_c   1.000
_cell.angle_alpha   90.00
_cell.angle_beta   90.00
_cell.angle_gamma   90.00
#
_symmetry.space_group_name_H-M   'P 1'
#
loop_
_entity.id
_entity.type
_entity.pdbx_description
1 polymer ?
#
loop_
_entity_poly.entity_id
_entity_poly.type
_entity_poly.pdbx_seq_one_letter_code
_entity_poly.pdbx_strand_id
1 'polypeptide(L)'
;NNIDYLTIRKAMVAGARTIEDLTKQAGVCTECEGCKSELEAILSSVCGCKEVSLETVLNAIKNGADTVEKVGEVTGAGTGIDEETGEECGKCKALIQNIIDLGR
;
A
#
# COMPACT_ATOMS: atom_id res chain seq x y z
N ASN A 1 5.54 -18.61 -4.93
CA ASN A 1 6.90 -18.49 -5.52
C ASN A 1 7.78 -17.76 -4.49
N ASN A 2 9.04 -17.43 -4.79
CA ASN A 2 9.95 -16.76 -3.84
C ASN A 2 9.96 -15.22 -3.99
N ILE A 3 8.81 -14.60 -4.29
CA ILE A 3 8.70 -13.13 -4.39
C ILE A 3 8.39 -12.56 -3.02
N ASP A 4 9.22 -11.62 -2.58
CA ASP A 4 9.08 -10.98 -1.28
C ASP A 4 8.06 -9.82 -1.30
N TYR A 5 7.55 -9.48 -0.12
CA TYR A 5 6.58 -8.41 0.09
C TYR A 5 7.05 -7.04 -0.44
N LEU A 6 8.35 -6.73 -0.32
CA LEU A 6 8.90 -5.44 -0.74
C LEU A 6 8.88 -5.31 -2.27
N THR A 7 9.12 -6.40 -3.00
CA THR A 7 8.98 -6.43 -4.46
C THR A 7 7.55 -6.13 -4.90
N ILE A 8 6.54 -6.71 -4.23
CA ILE A 8 5.13 -6.41 -4.48
C ILE A 8 4.82 -4.94 -4.17
N ARG A 9 5.29 -4.42 -3.03
CA ARG A 9 5.08 -3.01 -2.67
C ARG A 9 5.74 -2.03 -3.64
N LYS A 10 6.92 -2.33 -4.15
CA LYS A 10 7.57 -1.51 -5.19
C LYS A 10 6.75 -1.48 -6.48
N ALA A 11 6.17 -2.61 -6.90
CA ALA A 11 5.25 -2.63 -8.04
C ALA A 11 4.00 -1.78 -7.78
N MET A 12 3.44 -1.82 -6.57
CA MET A 12 2.31 -0.95 -6.22
C MET A 12 2.68 0.54 -6.25
N VAL A 13 3.85 0.92 -5.75
CA VAL A 13 4.36 2.31 -5.86
C VAL A 13 4.61 2.70 -7.31
N ALA A 14 4.96 1.75 -8.18
CA ALA A 14 5.06 1.95 -9.63
C ALA A 14 3.70 1.95 -10.35
N GLY A 15 2.59 1.82 -9.62
CA GLY A 15 1.23 1.94 -10.15
C GLY A 15 0.47 0.63 -10.35
N ALA A 16 0.99 -0.52 -9.92
CA ALA A 16 0.22 -1.77 -9.93
C ALA A 16 -1.00 -1.67 -8.99
N ARG A 17 -2.19 -2.05 -9.49
CA ARG A 17 -3.45 -2.01 -8.72
C ARG A 17 -4.27 -3.29 -8.82
N THR A 18 -3.92 -4.19 -9.73
CA THR A 18 -4.58 -5.48 -9.92
C THR A 18 -3.59 -6.62 -9.76
N ILE A 19 -4.10 -7.83 -9.52
CA ILE A 19 -3.29 -9.06 -9.54
C ILE A 19 -2.54 -9.18 -10.88
N GLU A 20 -3.18 -8.82 -12.00
CA GLU A 20 -2.56 -8.87 -13.32
C GLU A 20 -1.37 -7.90 -13.43
N ASP A 21 -1.49 -6.68 -12.90
CA ASP A 21 -0.38 -5.73 -12.86
C ASP A 21 0.78 -6.26 -12.02
N LEU A 22 0.48 -6.88 -10.87
CA LEU A 22 1.50 -7.49 -10.02
C LEU A 22 2.18 -8.66 -10.75
N THR A 23 1.44 -9.47 -11.50
CA THR A 23 2.05 -10.54 -12.32
C THR A 23 3.00 -9.96 -13.35
N LYS A 24 2.60 -8.88 -14.03
CA LYS A 24 3.41 -8.21 -15.05
C LYS A 24 4.65 -7.51 -14.48
N GLN A 25 4.53 -6.85 -13.32
CA GLN A 25 5.59 -6.00 -12.76
C GLN A 25 6.50 -6.72 -11.77
N ALA A 26 5.94 -7.64 -10.98
CA ALA A 26 6.65 -8.34 -9.90
C ALA A 26 6.81 -9.85 -10.17
N GLY A 27 6.22 -10.39 -11.24
CA GLY A 27 6.34 -11.82 -11.57
C GLY A 27 5.67 -12.73 -10.54
N VAL A 28 4.62 -12.26 -9.86
CA VAL A 28 3.88 -13.07 -8.88
C VAL A 28 3.16 -14.22 -9.59
N CYS A 29 3.16 -15.39 -8.93
CA CYS A 29 2.40 -16.55 -9.40
C CYS A 29 0.95 -16.45 -8.90
N THR A 30 0.00 -16.72 -9.79
CA THR A 30 -1.44 -16.65 -9.51
C THR A 30 -2.15 -18.00 -9.68
N GLU A 31 -1.41 -19.11 -9.70
CA GLU A 31 -1.97 -20.45 -9.92
C GLU A 31 -2.57 -21.05 -8.64
N CYS A 32 -2.11 -20.62 -7.47
CA CYS A 32 -2.59 -21.05 -6.15
C CYS A 32 -3.64 -20.07 -5.58
N GLU A 33 -4.80 -20.60 -5.14
CA GLU A 33 -5.84 -19.78 -4.50
C GLU A 33 -5.34 -19.03 -3.24
N GLY A 34 -4.54 -19.68 -2.39
CA GLY A 34 -3.96 -19.02 -1.21
C GLY A 34 -3.10 -17.80 -1.58
N CYS A 35 -2.31 -17.90 -2.66
CA CYS A 35 -1.48 -16.80 -3.15
C CYS A 35 -2.32 -15.64 -3.67
N LYS A 36 -3.48 -15.92 -4.29
CA LYS A 36 -4.42 -14.88 -4.74
C LYS A 36 -4.99 -14.11 -3.55
N SER A 37 -5.46 -14.82 -2.51
CA SER A 37 -6.01 -14.18 -1.31
C SER A 37 -4.99 -13.30 -0.59
N GLU A 38 -3.73 -13.72 -0.52
CA GLU A 38 -2.64 -12.88 0.03
C GLU A 38 -2.40 -11.63 -0.83
N LEU A 39 -2.43 -11.74 -2.15
CA LEU A 39 -2.28 -10.59 -3.06
C LEU A 39 -3.44 -9.60 -2.90
N GLU A 40 -4.68 -10.08 -2.74
CA GLU A 40 -5.84 -9.23 -2.48
C GLU A 40 -5.71 -8.49 -1.14
N ALA A 41 -5.23 -9.17 -0.09
CA ALA A 41 -4.94 -8.54 1.20
C ALA A 41 -3.84 -7.46 1.08
N ILE A 42 -2.79 -7.70 0.29
CA ILE A 42 -1.73 -6.72 0.07
C ILE A 42 -2.23 -5.51 -0.73
N LEU A 43 -3.02 -5.75 -1.78
CA LEU A 43 -3.61 -4.70 -2.63
C LEU A 43 -4.57 -3.80 -1.85
N SER A 44 -5.32 -4.38 -0.92
CA SER A 44 -6.28 -3.64 -0.08
C SER A 44 -5.64 -2.91 1.10
N SER A 45 -4.41 -3.25 1.50
CA SER A 45 -3.68 -2.61 2.60
C SER A 45 -2.77 -1.49 2.09
N VAL A 46 -2.68 -0.36 2.80
CA VAL A 46 -1.70 0.71 2.52
C VAL A 46 -0.65 0.83 3.63
N CYS A 47 -1.08 0.89 4.90
CA CYS A 47 -0.19 1.04 6.04
C CYS A 47 -0.39 -0.10 7.03
N GLY A 48 0.55 -1.04 7.11
CA GLY A 48 0.50 -2.16 8.07
C GLY A 48 0.57 -1.70 9.53
N CYS A 49 1.46 -0.75 9.85
CA CYS A 49 1.66 -0.27 11.23
C CYS A 49 0.42 0.39 11.87
N LYS A 50 -0.54 0.83 11.05
CA LYS A 50 -1.76 1.53 11.48
C LYS A 50 -3.03 0.85 10.96
N GLU A 51 -2.89 -0.33 10.35
CA GLU A 51 -3.98 -1.11 9.76
C GLU A 51 -4.86 -0.30 8.79
N VAL A 52 -4.25 0.60 8.01
CA VAL A 52 -5.00 1.47 7.08
C VAL A 52 -5.13 0.82 5.71
N SER A 53 -6.37 0.72 5.22
CA SER A 53 -6.71 0.20 3.90
C SER A 53 -6.60 1.25 2.79
N LEU A 54 -6.57 0.77 1.54
CA LEU A 54 -6.65 1.61 0.34
C LEU A 54 -7.95 2.41 0.31
N GLU A 55 -9.08 1.80 0.66
CA GLU A 55 -10.38 2.46 0.71
C GLU A 55 -10.36 3.66 1.68
N THR A 56 -9.79 3.48 2.86
CA THR A 56 -9.68 4.56 3.86
C THR A 56 -8.87 5.74 3.31
N VAL A 57 -7.75 5.47 2.62
CA VAL A 57 -6.93 6.51 1.98
C VAL A 57 -7.70 7.21 0.85
N LEU A 58 -8.38 6.46 -0.02
CA LEU A 58 -9.18 7.02 -1.11
C LEU A 58 -10.31 7.90 -0.58
N ASN A 59 -10.96 7.50 0.52
CA ASN A 59 -12.00 8.31 1.16
C ASN A 59 -11.44 9.59 1.77
N ALA A 60 -10.25 9.55 2.38
CA ALA A 60 -9.57 10.77 2.84
C ALA A 60 -9.25 11.73 1.67
N ILE A 61 -8.74 11.20 0.56
CA ILE A 61 -8.44 12.00 -0.65
C ILE A 61 -9.72 12.63 -1.22
N LYS A 62 -10.81 11.86 -1.35
CA LYS A 62 -12.12 12.38 -1.80
C LYS A 62 -12.66 13.50 -0.90
N ASN A 63 -12.28 13.49 0.37
CA ASN A 63 -12.63 14.52 1.35
C ASN A 63 -11.60 15.68 1.43
N GLY A 64 -10.63 15.74 0.50
CA GLY A 64 -9.70 16.86 0.36
C GLY A 64 -8.32 16.68 0.99
N ALA A 65 -7.98 15.48 1.46
CA ALA A 65 -6.61 15.17 1.90
C ALA A 65 -5.69 14.95 0.68
N ASP A 66 -5.16 16.04 0.13
CA ASP A 66 -4.37 16.09 -1.12
C ASP A 66 -2.84 16.02 -0.91
N THR A 67 -2.38 15.72 0.30
CA THR A 67 -0.96 15.55 0.65
C THR A 67 -0.79 14.33 1.55
N VAL A 68 0.41 13.76 1.58
CA VAL A 68 0.75 12.63 2.45
C VAL A 68 0.50 13.00 3.92
N GLU A 69 0.84 14.22 4.31
CA GLU A 69 0.64 14.76 5.66
C GLU A 69 -0.85 14.81 6.01
N LYS A 70 -1.70 15.40 5.17
CA LYS A 70 -3.16 15.45 5.42
C LYS A 70 -3.78 14.06 5.46
N VAL A 71 -3.35 13.15 4.60
CA VAL A 71 -3.82 11.74 4.66
C VAL A 71 -3.42 11.12 6.00
N GLY A 72 -2.19 11.37 6.47
CA GLY A 72 -1.71 10.90 7.76
C GLY A 72 -2.47 11.49 8.96
N GLU A 73 -2.81 12.77 8.91
CA GLU A 73 -3.64 13.43 9.94
C GLU A 73 -5.04 12.81 10.05
N VAL A 74 -5.66 12.49 8.90
CA VAL A 74 -7.03 11.94 8.87
C VAL A 74 -7.08 10.44 9.17
N THR A 75 -6.11 9.68 8.68
CA THR A 75 -6.16 8.20 8.68
C THR A 75 -5.16 7.54 9.63
N GLY A 76 -4.16 8.29 10.10
CA GLY A 76 -2.99 7.76 10.79
C GLY A 76 -1.93 7.16 9.85
N ALA A 77 -2.22 6.89 8.57
CA ALA A 77 -1.25 6.28 7.65
C ALA A 77 0.03 7.13 7.53
N GLY A 78 1.19 6.47 7.50
CA GLY A 78 2.48 7.16 7.43
C GLY A 78 3.00 7.71 8.76
N THR A 79 2.24 7.59 9.86
CA THR A 79 2.63 8.02 11.23
C THR A 79 2.97 6.85 12.17
N GLY A 80 3.12 5.64 11.62
CA GLY A 80 3.52 4.45 12.37
C GLY A 80 4.94 4.53 12.91
N ILE A 81 5.18 3.80 13.99
CA ILE A 81 6.51 3.55 14.57
C ILE A 81 6.93 2.14 14.21
N ASP A 82 8.22 1.94 13.96
CA ASP A 82 8.82 0.62 13.79
C ASP A 82 9.04 0.00 15.18
N GLU A 83 8.40 -1.14 15.46
CA GLU A 83 8.37 -1.72 16.81
C GLU A 83 9.72 -2.28 17.27
N GLU A 84 10.63 -2.57 16.35
CA GLU A 84 11.97 -3.08 16.67
C GLU A 84 12.93 -1.93 17.04
N THR A 85 12.84 -0.82 16.32
CA THR A 85 13.79 0.30 16.44
C THR A 85 13.25 1.49 17.24
N GLY A 86 11.92 1.62 17.36
CA GLY A 86 11.26 2.77 17.98
C GLY A 86 11.25 4.05 17.12
N GLU A 87 11.75 3.98 15.88
CA GLU A 87 11.81 5.11 14.95
C GLU A 87 10.52 5.27 14.13
N GLU A 88 10.32 6.44 13.52
CA GLU A 88 9.22 6.63 12.57
C GLU A 88 9.36 5.66 11.39
N CYS A 89 8.33 4.84 11.15
CA CYS A 89 8.38 3.82 10.10
C CYS A 89 8.29 4.46 8.71
N GLY A 90 7.25 5.25 8.41
CA GLY A 90 7.10 6.00 7.15
C GLY A 90 7.08 5.20 5.83
N LYS A 91 7.29 3.87 5.83
CA LYS A 91 7.49 3.03 4.62
C LYS A 91 6.33 3.09 3.61
N CYS A 92 5.12 3.39 4.07
CA CYS A 92 3.94 3.53 3.21
C CYS A 92 3.76 4.91 2.56
N LYS A 93 4.54 5.94 2.93
CA LYS A 93 4.39 7.32 2.42
C LYS A 93 4.52 7.40 0.90
N ALA A 94 5.43 6.62 0.30
CA ALA A 94 5.58 6.57 -1.16
C ALA A 94 4.34 5.98 -1.86
N LEU A 95 3.68 4.99 -1.26
CA LEU A 95 2.44 4.43 -1.80
C LEU A 95 1.28 5.43 -1.66
N ILE A 96 1.19 6.12 -0.52
CA ILE A 96 0.20 7.19 -0.31
C ILE A 96 0.36 8.29 -1.38
N GLN A 97 1.59 8.76 -1.59
CA GLN A 97 1.87 9.76 -2.62
C GLN A 97 1.43 9.28 -4.01
N ASN A 98 1.74 8.03 -4.35
CA ASN A 98 1.32 7.46 -5.63
C ASN A 98 -0.21 7.36 -5.78
N ILE A 99 -0.95 7.05 -4.71
CA ILE A 99 -2.42 7.02 -4.73
C ILE A 99 -2.97 8.45 -4.92
N ILE A 100 -2.38 9.46 -4.27
CA ILE A 100 -2.73 10.88 -4.45
C ILE A 100 -2.51 11.29 -5.91
N ASP A 101 -1.33 11.01 -6.46
CA ASP A 101 -0.94 11.40 -7.82
C ASP A 101 -1.85 10.77 -8.89
N LEU A 102 -2.26 9.51 -8.68
CA LEU A 102 -3.12 8.78 -9.62
C LEU A 102 -4.62 9.00 -9.37
N GLY A 103 -5.00 9.47 -8.19
CA GLY A 103 -6.39 9.55 -7.73
C GLY A 103 -7.09 8.19 -7.62
N ARG A 104 -6.33 7.08 -7.50
CA ARG A 104 -6.86 5.70 -7.47
C ARG A 104 -5.90 4.68 -6.82
#